data_AF-A0A1V5LLJ1-F1
#
_entry.id   AF-A0A1V5LLJ1-F1
#
_cell.length_a   1.000
_cell.length_b   1.000
_cell.length_c   1.000
_cell.angle_alpha   90.00
_cell.angle_beta   90.00
_cell.angle_gamma   90.00
#
_symmetry.space_group_name_H-M   'P 1'
#
loop_
_entity.id
_entity.type
_entity.pdbx_description
1 polymer ?
#
loop_
_entity_poly.entity_id
_entity_poly.type
_entity_poly.pdbx_seq_one_letter_code
_entity_poly.pdbx_strand_id
1 'polypeptide(L)' 'MAFRRPANRSRAVPGLFLAGGACHPGGGIPLVLLSGRMAAELIAEME' A
#
# COMPACT_ATOMS: atom_id res chain seq x y z
N MET A 1 12.40 4.14 -9.64
CA MET A 1 11.14 3.39 -9.85
C MET A 1 10.36 3.19 -8.54
N ALA A 2 11.01 2.96 -7.39
CA ALA A 2 10.35 2.77 -6.09
C ALA A 2 9.47 3.95 -5.61
N PHE A 3 9.86 5.20 -5.90
CA PHE A 3 9.11 6.41 -5.53
C PHE A 3 7.99 6.80 -6.52
N ARG A 4 7.86 6.07 -7.64
CA ARG A 4 6.75 6.24 -8.60
C ARG A 4 5.65 5.19 -8.40
N ARG A 5 5.84 4.25 -7.47
CA ARG A 5 4.80 3.28 -7.13
C ARG A 5 3.67 3.97 -6.36
N PRO A 6 2.40 3.61 -6.61
CA PRO A 6 1.28 4.12 -5.83
C PRO A 6 1.48 3.83 -4.33
N ALA A 7 1.04 4.77 -3.48
CA ALA A 7 1.01 4.57 -2.03
C ALA A 7 -0.12 3.60 -1.63
N ASN A 8 -0.06 3.05 -0.41
CA ASN A 8 -1.06 2.13 0.10
C ASN A 8 -2.47 2.74 0.26
N ARG A 9 -2.60 4.07 0.23
CA ARG A 9 -3.89 4.79 0.24
C ARG A 9 -3.99 5.71 -0.96
N SER A 10 -5.08 5.61 -1.71
CA SER A 10 -5.37 6.52 -2.81
C SER A 10 -5.71 7.91 -2.27
N ARG A 11 -5.06 8.94 -2.82
CA ARG A 11 -5.44 10.34 -2.56
C ARG A 11 -6.61 10.80 -3.42
N ALA A 12 -6.87 10.12 -4.54
CA ALA A 12 -7.89 10.50 -5.51
C ALA A 12 -9.24 9.82 -5.25
N VAL A 13 -9.24 8.64 -4.63
CA VAL A 13 -10.45 7.84 -4.39
C VAL A 13 -10.53 7.54 -2.88
N PRO A 14 -11.46 8.16 -2.14
CA PRO A 14 -11.67 7.87 -0.73
C PRO A 14 -12.01 6.40 -0.50
N GLY A 15 -11.41 5.80 0.54
CA GLY A 15 -11.62 4.39 0.89
C GLY A 15 -10.93 3.37 -0.01
N LEU A 16 -10.17 3.80 -1.03
CA LEU A 16 -9.39 2.88 -1.88
C LEU A 16 -7.98 2.69 -1.31
N PHE A 17 -7.66 1.43 -0.99
CA PHE A 17 -6.34 1.00 -0.53
C PHE A 17 -5.70 0.04 -1.53
N LEU A 18 -4.38 0.10 -1.62
CA LEU A 18 -3.58 -0.67 -2.58
C LEU A 18 -2.50 -1.44 -1.82
N ALA A 19 -2.20 -2.66 -2.26
CA ALA A 19 -1.12 -3.47 -1.71
C ALA A 19 -0.46 -4.32 -2.79
N GLY A 20 0.81 -4.70 -2.56
CA GLY A 20 1.53 -5.66 -3.40
C GLY A 20 2.79 -5.08 -4.05
N GLY A 21 3.40 -5.85 -4.95
CA GLY A 21 4.74 -5.52 -5.48
C GLY A 21 4.81 -4.27 -6.36
N ALA A 22 3.67 -3.84 -6.89
CA ALA A 22 3.53 -2.60 -7.65
C ALA A 22 3.29 -1.37 -6.76
N CYS A 23 2.98 -1.55 -5.47
CA CYS A 23 2.74 -0.48 -4.51
C CYS A 23 4.01 -0.14 -3.73
N HIS A 24 4.07 1.06 -3.15
CA HIS A 24 5.12 1.44 -2.22
C HIS A 24 4.70 1.11 -0.78
N PRO A 25 5.55 0.47 0.05
CA PRO A 25 6.82 -0.18 -0.29
C PRO A 25 6.58 -1.45 -1.10
N GLY A 26 7.46 -1.81 -2.05
CA GLY A 26 7.25 -2.98 -2.90
C GLY A 26 8.52 -3.50 -3.56
N GLY A 27 8.44 -4.69 -4.15
CA GLY A 27 9.56 -5.43 -4.74
C GLY A 27 10.15 -6.47 -3.79
N GLY A 28 10.15 -7.74 -4.19
CA GLY A 28 10.56 -8.86 -3.34
C GLY A 28 9.56 -9.20 -2.23
N ILE A 29 9.67 -10.42 -1.71
CA ILE A 29 8.72 -10.98 -0.71
C ILE A 29 8.59 -10.09 0.54
N PRO A 30 9.69 -9.62 1.18
CA PRO A 30 9.56 -8.83 2.41
C PRO A 30 8.78 -7.53 2.22
N LEU A 31 9.02 -6.81 1.12
CA LEU A 31 8.36 -5.52 0.89
C LEU A 31 6.90 -5.69 0.46
N VAL A 32 6.57 -6.77 -0.26
CA VAL A 32 5.17 -7.11 -0.59
C VAL A 32 4.36 -7.37 0.68
N LEU A 33 4.93 -8.13 1.62
CA LEU A 33 4.28 -8.38 2.92
C LEU A 33 4.14 -7.09 3.74
N LEU A 34 5.16 -6.24 3.74
CA LEU A 34 5.09 -4.93 4.40
C LEU A 34 4.01 -4.02 3.79
N SER A 35 3.92 -3.99 2.45
CA SER A 35 2.85 -3.28 1.73
C SER A 35 1.46 -3.73 2.18
N GLY A 36 1.24 -5.04 2.27
CA GLY A 36 -0.04 -5.61 2.72
C GLY A 36 -0.38 -5.21 4.15
N ARG A 37 0.60 -5.27 5.05
CA ARG A 37 0.43 -4.85 6.44
C ARG A 37 0.01 -3.39 6.55
N MET A 38 0.72 -2.49 5.87
CA MET A 38 0.42 -1.05 5.89
C MET A 38 -0.98 -0.76 5.34
N ALA A 39 -1.40 -1.43 4.26
CA ALA A 39 -2.75 -1.28 3.74
C ALA A 39 -3.81 -1.74 4.75
N ALA A 40 -3.58 -2.85 5.46
CA ALA A 40 -4.49 -3.35 6.49
C ALA A 40 -4.59 -2.40 7.70
N GLU A 41 -3.45 -1.87 8.17
CA GLU A 41 -3.41 -0.86 9.25
C GLU A 41 -4.20 0.39 8.87
N LEU A 42 -4.02 0.90 7.65
CA LEU A 42 -4.74 2.07 7.15
C LEU A 42 -6.25 1.84 6.98
N ILE A 43 -6.68 0.61 6.69
CA ILE A 43 -8.10 0.23 6.68
C ILE A 43 -8.65 0.23 8.10
N ALA A 44 -7.93 -0.37 9.05
CA ALA A 44 -8.34 -0.44 10.45
C ALA A 44 -8.42 0.94 11.13
N GLU A 45 -7.57 1.89 10.76
CA GLU A 45 -7.66 3.29 11.23
C GLU A 45 -8.86 4.06 10.66
N MET A 46 -9.49 3.55 9.59
CA MET A 46 -10.64 4.17 8.95
C MET A 46 -11.98 3.70 9.52
N GLU A 47 -11.99 2.56 10.22
CA GLU A 47 -13.14 2.06 11.00
C GLU A 47 -13.26 2.79 12.35
#